data_AF-A0A023FI80-F1
#
_entry.id   AF-A0A023FI80-F1
#
_cell.length_a   1.000
_cell.length_b   1.000
_cell.length_c   1.000
_cell.angle_alpha   90.00
_cell.angle_beta   90.00
_cell.angle_gamma   90.00
#
_symmetry.space_group_name_H-M   'P 1'
#
loop_
_entity.id
_entity.type
_entity.pdbx_description
1 polymer ?
#
loop_
_entity_poly.entity_id
_entity_poly.type
_entity_poly.pdbx_seq_one_letter_code
_entity_poly.pdbx_strand_id
1 'polypeptide(L)'
;MSGIASGLTTKGSSRLKKKHFKPKHQKAKLFRANEPLLSVFMWGVNHTINGLTHVNVPVMLMPDDFKAFTKIKVDNHHFNKENMPSHFKVKEYCPLVFRNLRERFGIDDVDYMNSLTKSQPIAVESTGRSGSKFYQSYDRLFIIKTLISEEVEQMHVLLKEYHPYVVERHGKTLLPQYLAMYRLTVEGAETYLVVIRNIFSSHLNVHVKYDLKGSTVDREASEKEREKDIPTLKDNDLVKDGTKVHIGADAKERFLELLTADVNFLAQMNVMDYSLCLGIHDVERAEQEALERERAEALMEEVDNGTGGSDAL
;
A
#
# COMPACT_ATOMS: atom_id res chain seq x y z
N MET A 1 -91.35 8.73 9.63
CA MET A 1 -91.42 8.11 10.97
C MET A 1 -91.22 6.62 10.77
N SER A 2 -90.40 5.84 11.46
CA SER A 2 -89.50 5.98 12.61
C SER A 2 -88.92 4.58 12.89
N GLY A 3 -87.69 4.48 13.42
CA GLY A 3 -87.17 3.30 14.16
C GLY A 3 -86.57 2.18 13.28
N ILE A 4 -85.26 1.86 13.29
CA ILE A 4 -84.26 1.48 14.32
C ILE A 4 -84.25 -0.04 14.64
N ALA A 5 -83.00 -0.57 14.63
CA ALA A 5 -82.45 -1.83 15.17
C ALA A 5 -82.55 -3.08 14.28
N SER A 6 -81.58 -4.00 14.18
CA SER A 6 -80.18 -4.15 14.64
C SER A 6 -79.74 -5.58 14.23
N GLY A 7 -78.49 -5.84 13.83
CA GLY A 7 -78.03 -7.24 13.68
C GLY A 7 -76.66 -7.48 13.03
N LEU A 8 -75.60 -7.51 13.87
CA LEU A 8 -74.35 -8.30 13.82
C LEU A 8 -73.64 -8.62 12.47
N THR A 9 -72.55 -7.92 12.12
CA THR A 9 -71.11 -8.24 12.35
C THR A 9 -70.50 -9.42 11.59
N THR A 10 -69.64 -9.11 10.61
CA THR A 10 -68.41 -9.89 10.33
C THR A 10 -67.22 -8.92 10.19
N LYS A 11 -66.32 -8.93 11.18
CA LYS A 11 -65.10 -8.12 11.23
C LYS A 11 -64.05 -8.68 10.26
N GLY A 12 -63.83 -8.01 9.13
CA GLY A 12 -62.62 -8.14 8.32
C GLY A 12 -61.58 -7.11 8.76
N SER A 13 -60.75 -7.43 9.76
CA SER A 13 -59.66 -6.55 10.19
C SER A 13 -58.48 -6.63 9.20
N SER A 14 -58.41 -5.74 8.21
CA SER A 14 -57.19 -5.56 7.41
C SER A 14 -56.12 -4.84 8.24
N ARG A 15 -55.34 -5.59 9.01
CA ARG A 15 -54.12 -5.07 9.63
C ARG A 15 -53.12 -4.74 8.52
N LEU A 16 -52.95 -3.47 8.23
CA LEU A 16 -51.78 -2.96 7.50
C LEU A 16 -50.54 -3.38 8.30
N LYS A 17 -49.81 -4.38 7.80
CA LYS A 17 -48.51 -4.78 8.35
C LYS A 17 -47.58 -3.57 8.23
N LYS A 18 -47.40 -2.81 9.32
CA LYS A 18 -46.31 -1.85 9.44
C LYS A 18 -45.02 -2.66 9.26
N LYS A 19 -44.42 -2.59 8.07
CA LYS A 19 -43.08 -3.13 7.85
C LYS A 19 -42.17 -2.36 8.80
N HIS A 20 -41.69 -3.04 9.83
CA HIS A 20 -40.66 -2.51 10.71
C HIS A 20 -39.41 -2.36 9.85
N PHE A 21 -39.19 -1.16 9.31
CA PHE A 21 -37.94 -0.84 8.65
C PHE A 21 -36.88 -0.83 9.75
N LYS A 22 -36.15 -1.93 9.91
CA LYS A 22 -34.92 -1.90 10.67
C LYS A 22 -34.00 -1.01 9.85
N PRO A 23 -33.58 0.18 10.32
CA PRO A 23 -32.53 0.91 9.63
C PRO A 23 -31.33 -0.05 9.61
N LYS A 24 -31.00 -0.58 8.43
CA LYS A 24 -29.69 -1.18 8.22
C LYS A 24 -28.74 -0.01 8.36
N HIS A 25 -28.20 0.19 9.56
CA HIS A 25 -26.99 0.98 9.70
C HIS A 25 -26.01 0.34 8.72
N GLN A 26 -25.63 1.10 7.69
CA GLN A 26 -24.51 0.72 6.86
C GLN A 26 -23.37 0.50 7.84
N LYS A 27 -22.90 -0.75 7.96
CA LYS A 27 -21.74 -1.06 8.79
C LYS A 27 -20.56 -0.36 8.11
N ALA A 28 -20.36 0.92 8.41
CA ALA A 28 -19.20 1.65 7.94
C ALA A 28 -17.99 0.88 8.44
N LYS A 29 -17.13 0.43 7.52
CA LYS A 29 -15.87 -0.21 7.88
C LYS A 29 -15.09 0.81 8.70
N LEU A 30 -14.88 0.50 9.97
CA LEU A 30 -14.18 1.36 10.91
C LEU A 30 -12.69 1.10 10.74
N PHE A 31 -11.98 2.04 10.12
CA PHE A 31 -10.54 1.96 9.93
C PHE A 31 -9.85 2.39 11.20
N ARG A 32 -9.44 1.42 12.02
CA ARG A 32 -8.69 1.64 13.25
C ARG A 32 -7.22 1.37 12.99
N ALA A 33 -6.37 2.26 13.47
CA ALA A 33 -4.92 2.10 13.47
C ALA A 33 -4.33 2.61 14.79
N ASN A 34 -3.08 2.25 15.04
CA ASN A 34 -2.28 2.78 16.14
C ASN A 34 -1.99 4.29 16.01
N GLU A 35 -1.93 4.81 14.78
CA GLU A 35 -1.70 6.22 14.49
C GLU A 35 -2.93 6.85 13.79
N PRO A 36 -3.38 8.05 14.21
CA PRO A 36 -4.44 8.80 13.53
C PRO A 36 -4.23 8.95 12.02
N LEU A 37 -2.98 9.14 11.60
CA LEU A 37 -2.59 9.27 10.20
C LEU A 37 -2.97 8.03 9.38
N LEU A 38 -2.72 6.82 9.90
CA LEU A 38 -3.00 5.57 9.21
C LEU A 38 -4.50 5.27 9.14
N SER A 39 -5.27 5.61 10.18
CA SER A 39 -6.74 5.54 10.13
C SER A 39 -7.29 6.43 9.01
N VAL A 40 -6.80 7.68 8.91
CA VAL A 40 -7.18 8.63 7.86
C VAL A 40 -6.71 8.18 6.48
N PHE A 41 -5.52 7.60 6.37
CA PHE A 41 -5.01 7.02 5.13
C PHE A 41 -5.93 5.91 4.62
N MET A 42 -6.22 4.90 5.45
CA MET A 42 -7.08 3.78 5.07
C MET A 42 -8.51 4.24 4.70
N TRP A 43 -9.07 5.17 5.48
CA TRP A 43 -10.36 5.78 5.15
C TRP A 43 -10.31 6.52 3.81
N GLY A 44 -9.23 7.28 3.57
CA GLY A 44 -9.01 8.04 2.36
C GLY A 44 -8.95 7.15 1.13
N VAL A 45 -8.12 6.10 1.16
CA VAL A 45 -8.03 5.11 0.08
C VAL A 45 -9.40 4.48 -0.18
N ASN A 46 -10.08 3.99 0.86
CA ASN A 46 -11.40 3.39 0.70
C ASN A 46 -12.41 4.38 0.06
N HIS A 47 -12.40 5.64 0.50
CA HIS A 47 -13.33 6.65 -0.02
C HIS A 47 -13.02 7.00 -1.48
N THR A 48 -11.75 7.25 -1.83
CA THR A 48 -11.40 7.69 -3.18
C THR A 48 -11.57 6.59 -4.21
N ILE A 49 -11.20 5.34 -3.88
CA ILE A 49 -11.39 4.21 -4.79
C ILE A 49 -12.86 3.95 -5.05
N ASN A 50 -13.70 3.91 -4.01
CA ASN A 50 -15.14 3.76 -4.18
C ASN A 50 -15.75 4.92 -5.00
N GLY A 51 -15.29 6.16 -4.78
CA GLY A 51 -15.71 7.31 -5.57
C GLY A 51 -15.37 7.16 -7.06
N LEU A 52 -14.17 6.64 -7.38
CA LEU A 52 -13.72 6.41 -8.75
C LEU A 52 -14.52 5.35 -9.50
N THR A 53 -15.16 4.40 -8.81
CA THR A 53 -16.03 3.41 -9.46
C THR A 53 -17.24 4.05 -10.15
N HIS A 54 -17.65 5.24 -9.71
CA HIS A 54 -18.74 6.00 -10.30
C HIS A 54 -18.28 6.96 -11.42
N VAL A 55 -16.98 7.02 -11.69
CA VAL A 55 -16.40 7.83 -12.74
C VAL A 55 -16.11 6.95 -13.95
N ASN A 56 -16.61 7.35 -15.12
CA ASN A 56 -16.33 6.65 -16.37
C ASN A 56 -14.83 6.67 -16.68
N VAL A 57 -14.30 5.55 -17.16
CA VAL A 57 -12.90 5.47 -17.61
C VAL A 57 -12.77 6.26 -18.92
N PRO A 58 -11.96 7.33 -18.97
CA PRO A 58 -11.76 8.06 -20.21
C PRO A 58 -10.93 7.22 -21.19
N VAL A 59 -11.17 7.38 -22.50
CA VAL A 59 -10.40 6.71 -23.56
C VAL A 59 -8.96 7.20 -23.60
N MET A 60 -8.75 8.48 -23.31
CA MET A 60 -7.44 9.13 -23.24
C MET A 60 -7.41 10.10 -22.06
N LEU A 61 -6.24 10.23 -21.44
CA LEU A 61 -6.01 11.24 -20.40
C LEU A 61 -5.73 12.60 -21.06
N MET A 62 -6.32 13.64 -20.50
CA MET A 62 -6.14 15.02 -20.93
C MET A 62 -5.10 15.72 -20.05
N PRO A 63 -4.46 16.82 -20.51
CA PRO A 63 -3.49 17.57 -19.71
C PRO A 63 -4.00 18.04 -18.34
N ASP A 64 -5.31 18.27 -18.21
CA ASP A 64 -5.94 18.66 -16.94
C ASP A 64 -6.00 17.52 -15.92
N ASP A 65 -6.01 16.27 -16.36
CA ASP A 65 -5.99 15.10 -15.45
C ASP A 65 -4.71 15.04 -14.63
N PHE A 66 -3.59 15.55 -15.18
CA PHE A 66 -2.28 15.64 -14.51
C PHE A 66 -2.18 16.81 -13.51
N LYS A 67 -3.23 17.65 -13.43
CA LYS A 67 -3.36 18.74 -12.46
C LYS A 67 -4.57 18.56 -11.54
N ALA A 68 -5.47 17.63 -11.88
CA ALA A 68 -6.69 17.35 -11.16
C ALA A 68 -6.40 16.86 -9.74
N PHE A 69 -7.35 17.10 -8.84
CA PHE A 69 -7.33 16.55 -7.50
C PHE A 69 -8.74 16.42 -6.95
N THR A 70 -8.92 15.47 -6.05
CA THR A 70 -10.13 15.34 -5.23
C THR A 70 -9.79 15.69 -3.80
N LYS A 71 -10.55 16.57 -3.15
CA LYS A 71 -10.33 16.94 -1.75
C LYS A 71 -11.61 16.76 -0.94
N ILE A 72 -11.51 16.00 0.13
CA ILE A 72 -12.58 15.78 1.09
C ILE A 72 -12.14 16.32 2.44
N LYS A 73 -13.03 17.06 3.11
CA LYS A 73 -12.87 17.49 4.50
C LYS A 73 -13.95 16.80 5.32
N VAL A 74 -13.55 16.17 6.41
CA VAL A 74 -14.46 15.50 7.35
C VAL A 74 -14.40 16.25 8.66
N ASP A 75 -15.58 16.68 9.13
CA ASP A 75 -15.78 17.36 10.41
C ASP A 75 -16.87 16.61 11.18
N ASN A 76 -16.46 15.71 12.06
CA ASN A 76 -17.35 14.87 12.86
C ASN A 76 -17.61 15.52 14.22
N HIS A 77 -18.86 15.92 14.49
CA HIS A 77 -19.29 16.36 15.81
C HIS A 77 -19.82 15.17 16.62
N HIS A 78 -19.07 14.73 17.63
CA HIS A 78 -19.44 13.65 18.57
C HIS A 78 -19.72 12.28 17.94
N PHE A 79 -19.21 12.03 16.73
CA PHE A 79 -19.35 10.74 16.04
C PHE A 79 -17.98 10.08 15.87
N ASN A 80 -17.87 8.81 16.28
CA ASN A 80 -16.73 7.94 15.98
C ASN A 80 -15.34 8.37 16.51
N LYS A 81 -15.30 9.11 17.64
CA LYS A 81 -14.05 9.66 18.22
C LYS A 81 -13.00 8.62 18.59
N GLU A 82 -13.40 7.41 18.95
CA GLU A 82 -12.47 6.34 19.36
C GLU A 82 -11.68 5.75 18.18
N ASN A 83 -12.18 5.91 16.95
CA ASN A 83 -11.66 5.18 15.78
C ASN A 83 -11.03 6.11 14.74
N MET A 84 -11.53 7.34 14.63
CA MET A 84 -11.11 8.31 13.63
C MET A 84 -10.97 9.70 14.27
N PRO A 85 -10.01 10.52 13.80
CA PRO A 85 -9.93 11.92 14.19
C PRO A 85 -11.24 12.66 13.89
N SER A 86 -11.60 13.62 14.75
CA SER A 86 -12.84 14.41 14.56
C SER A 86 -12.75 15.33 13.35
N HIS A 87 -11.55 15.83 13.04
CA HIS A 87 -11.30 16.75 11.94
C HIS A 87 -10.10 16.28 11.13
N PHE A 88 -10.32 15.97 9.85
CA PHE A 88 -9.24 15.63 8.94
C PHE A 88 -9.58 15.99 7.50
N LYS A 89 -8.56 16.06 6.65
CA LYS A 89 -8.70 16.27 5.21
C LYS A 89 -7.95 15.18 4.46
N VAL A 90 -8.52 14.72 3.36
CA VAL A 90 -7.87 13.82 2.41
C VAL A 90 -7.89 14.52 1.06
N LYS A 91 -6.71 14.63 0.43
CA LYS A 91 -6.58 15.07 -0.95
C LYS A 91 -5.89 13.96 -1.74
N GLU A 92 -6.51 13.53 -2.83
CA GLU A 92 -5.90 12.64 -3.82
C GLU A 92 -5.51 13.48 -5.05
N TYR A 93 -4.27 13.31 -5.51
CA TYR A 93 -3.75 14.00 -6.68
C TYR A 93 -3.90 13.12 -7.92
N CYS A 94 -4.20 13.73 -9.07
CA CYS A 94 -4.24 13.10 -10.40
C CYS A 94 -4.99 11.75 -10.43
N PRO A 95 -6.23 11.66 -9.89
CA PRO A 95 -6.88 10.39 -9.60
C PRO A 95 -7.07 9.50 -10.84
N LEU A 96 -7.42 10.09 -11.99
CA LEU A 96 -7.57 9.35 -13.25
C LEU A 96 -6.24 8.86 -13.83
N VAL A 97 -5.15 9.63 -13.63
CA VAL A 97 -3.81 9.23 -14.06
C VAL A 97 -3.35 8.00 -13.29
N PHE A 98 -3.48 8.03 -11.96
CA PHE A 98 -3.11 6.91 -11.09
C PHE A 98 -4.02 5.70 -11.26
N ARG A 99 -5.32 5.89 -11.55
CA ARG A 99 -6.21 4.79 -11.97
C ARG A 99 -5.68 4.10 -13.23
N ASN A 100 -5.31 4.85 -14.26
CA ASN A 100 -4.77 4.27 -15.48
C ASN A 100 -3.38 3.63 -15.28
N LEU A 101 -2.53 4.19 -14.41
CA LEU A 101 -1.25 3.56 -14.06
C LEU A 101 -1.46 2.20 -13.36
N ARG A 102 -2.41 2.10 -12.42
CA ARG A 102 -2.76 0.82 -11.77
C ARG A 102 -3.20 -0.22 -12.79
N GLU A 103 -4.06 0.16 -13.74
CA GLU A 103 -4.47 -0.70 -14.85
C GLU A 103 -3.27 -1.17 -15.69
N ARG A 104 -2.37 -0.25 -16.06
CA ARG A 104 -1.15 -0.57 -16.84
C ARG A 104 -0.18 -1.49 -16.12
N PHE A 105 -0.17 -1.45 -14.79
CA PHE A 105 0.62 -2.36 -13.95
C PHE A 105 -0.13 -3.65 -13.58
N GLY A 106 -1.33 -3.87 -14.12
CA GLY A 106 -2.13 -5.07 -13.84
C GLY A 106 -2.61 -5.13 -12.40
N ILE A 107 -2.99 -3.99 -11.82
CA ILE A 107 -3.48 -3.87 -10.45
C ILE A 107 -4.97 -3.53 -10.50
N ASP A 108 -5.78 -4.42 -9.96
CA ASP A 108 -7.20 -4.17 -9.78
C ASP A 108 -7.45 -3.17 -8.62
N ASP A 109 -8.42 -2.27 -8.80
CA ASP A 109 -8.73 -1.21 -7.85
C ASP A 109 -9.27 -1.78 -6.52
N VAL A 110 -10.02 -2.89 -6.56
CA VAL A 110 -10.57 -3.56 -5.38
C VAL A 110 -9.46 -4.26 -4.60
N ASP A 111 -8.56 -4.95 -5.30
CA ASP A 111 -7.40 -5.59 -4.68
C ASP A 111 -6.47 -4.55 -4.03
N TYR A 112 -6.14 -3.47 -4.76
CA TYR A 112 -5.39 -2.34 -4.23
C TYR A 112 -6.01 -1.77 -2.94
N MET A 113 -7.33 -1.51 -2.96
CA MET A 113 -8.05 -1.01 -1.78
C MET A 113 -8.02 -2.02 -0.63
N ASN A 114 -8.20 -3.32 -0.92
CA ASN A 114 -8.17 -4.36 0.11
C ASN A 114 -6.79 -4.46 0.77
N SER A 115 -5.72 -4.50 -0.02
CA SER A 115 -4.34 -4.54 0.45
C SER A 115 -4.00 -3.38 1.40
N LEU A 116 -4.51 -2.19 1.12
CA LEU A 116 -4.20 -0.99 1.91
C LEU A 116 -5.15 -0.74 3.09
N THR A 117 -6.30 -1.42 3.16
CA THR A 117 -7.36 -1.07 4.13
C THR A 117 -7.92 -2.25 4.93
N LYS A 118 -7.53 -3.50 4.64
CA LYS A 118 -7.96 -4.67 5.43
C LYS A 118 -7.30 -4.71 6.80
N SER A 119 -6.03 -4.30 6.88
CA SER A 119 -5.28 -4.12 8.11
C SER A 119 -4.39 -2.88 7.97
N GLN A 120 -4.05 -2.26 9.10
CA GLN A 120 -3.18 -1.09 9.10
C GLN A 120 -1.83 -1.41 8.44
N PRO A 121 -1.27 -0.47 7.65
CA PRO A 121 0.11 -0.58 7.19
C PRO A 121 1.11 -0.64 8.34
N ILE A 122 2.19 -1.40 8.16
CA ILE A 122 3.23 -1.62 9.16
C ILE A 122 4.40 -0.70 8.85
N ALA A 123 4.90 0.05 9.83
CA ALA A 123 6.08 0.89 9.64
C ALA A 123 7.31 0.02 9.34
N VAL A 124 8.09 0.43 8.34
CA VAL A 124 9.35 -0.22 7.95
C VAL A 124 10.48 0.74 8.25
N GLU A 125 11.54 0.26 8.91
CA GLU A 125 12.71 1.07 9.17
C GLU A 125 13.36 1.51 7.86
N SER A 126 13.43 2.82 7.66
CA SER A 126 14.11 3.41 6.51
C SER A 126 15.61 3.55 6.80
N THR A 127 16.44 3.11 5.86
CA THR A 127 17.90 3.24 5.94
C THR A 127 18.42 4.47 5.19
N GLY A 128 17.51 5.20 4.52
CA GLY A 128 17.81 6.39 3.73
C GLY A 128 18.09 7.63 4.58
N ARG A 129 19.00 8.48 4.10
CA ARG A 129 19.37 9.76 4.74
C ARG A 129 18.23 10.80 4.76
N SER A 130 17.14 10.59 4.00
CA SER A 130 16.10 11.61 3.77
C SER A 130 15.08 11.79 4.90
N GLY A 131 15.12 10.94 5.95
CA GLY A 131 14.14 11.01 7.05
C GLY A 131 12.69 10.66 6.65
N SER A 132 12.47 10.21 5.41
CA SER A 132 11.17 9.75 4.94
C SER A 132 10.75 8.46 5.65
N LYS A 133 9.52 8.42 6.16
CA LYS A 133 8.92 7.22 6.75
C LYS A 133 8.39 6.31 5.65
N PHE A 134 8.55 5.02 5.85
CA PHE A 134 8.02 3.97 4.98
C PHE A 134 7.04 3.12 5.77
N TYR A 135 5.96 2.75 5.11
CA TYR A 135 5.00 1.77 5.60
C TYR A 135 4.82 0.70 4.53
N GLN A 136 4.52 -0.52 4.94
CA GLN A 136 4.23 -1.65 4.06
C GLN A 136 2.80 -2.10 4.29
N SER A 137 2.08 -2.44 3.20
CA SER A 137 0.76 -3.06 3.32
C SER A 137 0.86 -4.41 4.06
N TYR A 138 -0.22 -4.84 4.70
CA TYR A 138 -0.20 -6.06 5.51
C TYR A 138 0.14 -7.33 4.70
N ASP A 139 -0.17 -7.32 3.40
CA ASP A 139 0.13 -8.39 2.44
C ASP A 139 1.45 -8.18 1.70
N ARG A 140 2.21 -7.16 2.08
CA ARG A 140 3.54 -6.82 1.53
C ARG A 140 3.54 -6.48 0.03
N LEU A 141 2.40 -6.26 -0.59
CA LEU A 141 2.29 -5.91 -2.02
C LEU A 141 2.65 -4.45 -2.31
N PHE A 142 2.45 -3.56 -1.34
CA PHE A 142 2.60 -2.12 -1.52
C PHE A 142 3.48 -1.49 -0.45
N ILE A 143 4.20 -0.44 -0.84
CA ILE A 143 4.96 0.45 0.03
C ILE A 143 4.32 1.83 -0.02
N ILE A 144 4.13 2.45 1.14
CA ILE A 144 3.69 3.83 1.30
C ILE A 144 4.88 4.63 1.81
N LYS A 145 5.33 5.60 1.03
CA LYS A 145 6.45 6.50 1.38
C LYS A 145 5.91 7.89 1.69
N THR A 146 6.37 8.50 2.78
CA THR A 146 6.13 9.93 3.02
C THR A 146 7.01 10.79 2.14
N LEU A 147 6.44 11.86 1.59
CA LEU A 147 7.14 12.84 0.77
C LEU A 147 7.22 14.19 1.47
N ILE A 148 8.26 14.95 1.15
CA ILE A 148 8.30 16.41 1.40
C ILE A 148 7.59 17.17 0.26
N SER A 149 7.24 18.44 0.49
CA SER A 149 6.54 19.29 -0.49
C SER A 149 7.25 19.36 -1.84
N GLU A 150 8.57 19.48 -1.82
CA GLU A 150 9.44 19.60 -2.97
C GLU A 150 9.43 18.31 -3.82
N GLU A 151 9.40 17.14 -3.16
CA GLU A 151 9.26 15.84 -3.85
C GLU A 151 7.88 15.72 -4.53
N VAL A 152 6.82 16.29 -3.95
CA VAL A 152 5.47 16.29 -4.55
C VAL A 152 5.42 17.17 -5.80
N GLU A 153 6.07 18.33 -5.77
CA GLU A 153 6.20 19.21 -6.94
C GLU A 153 6.99 18.52 -8.06
N GLN A 154 8.13 17.91 -7.73
CA GLN A 154 8.92 17.11 -8.68
C GLN A 154 8.11 15.94 -9.25
N MET A 155 7.33 15.24 -8.42
CA MET A 155 6.48 14.15 -8.87
C MET A 155 5.40 14.62 -9.85
N HIS A 156 4.83 15.82 -9.68
CA HIS A 156 3.89 16.39 -10.65
C HIS A 156 4.54 16.72 -12.01
N VAL A 157 5.82 17.14 -12.01
CA VAL A 157 6.58 17.34 -13.24
C VAL A 157 6.87 15.99 -13.90
N LEU A 158 7.39 15.04 -13.12
CA LEU A 158 7.73 13.69 -13.57
C LEU A 158 6.51 12.94 -14.14
N LEU A 159 5.34 13.05 -13.50
CA LEU A 159 4.17 12.24 -13.82
C LEU A 159 3.70 12.41 -15.27
N LYS A 160 3.88 13.60 -15.86
CA LYS A 160 3.49 13.90 -17.24
C LYS A 160 4.32 13.14 -18.27
N GLU A 161 5.59 12.89 -17.95
CA GLU A 161 6.51 12.15 -18.82
C GLU A 161 6.54 10.66 -18.47
N TYR A 162 6.36 10.35 -17.18
CA TYR A 162 6.31 8.98 -16.67
C TYR A 162 5.12 8.19 -17.19
N HIS A 163 3.92 8.78 -17.27
CA HIS A 163 2.76 8.07 -17.78
C HIS A 163 2.93 7.61 -19.24
N PRO A 164 3.30 8.50 -20.20
CA PRO A 164 3.65 8.09 -21.57
C PRO A 164 4.73 7.01 -21.61
N TYR A 165 5.79 7.16 -20.81
CA TYR A 165 6.85 6.15 -20.72
C TYR A 165 6.29 4.76 -20.33
N VAL A 166 5.44 4.70 -19.29
CA VAL A 166 4.79 3.45 -18.87
C VAL A 166 3.85 2.89 -19.96
N VAL A 167 3.17 3.76 -20.72
CA VAL A 167 2.32 3.36 -21.85
C VAL A 167 3.15 2.68 -22.93
N GLU A 168 4.21 3.33 -23.37
CA GLU A 168 5.10 2.87 -24.45
C GLU A 168 5.84 1.59 -24.09
N ARG A 169 6.23 1.46 -22.81
CA ARG A 169 6.91 0.27 -22.28
C ARG A 169 5.95 -0.83 -21.86
N HIS A 170 4.64 -0.67 -22.08
CA HIS A 170 3.61 -1.64 -21.70
C HIS A 170 3.71 -2.07 -20.22
N GLY A 171 3.99 -1.13 -19.32
CA GLY A 171 4.16 -1.40 -17.88
C GLY A 171 5.46 -2.12 -17.49
N LYS A 172 6.35 -2.43 -18.44
CA LYS A 172 7.63 -3.11 -18.17
C LYS A 172 8.74 -2.11 -17.88
N THR A 173 9.03 -1.91 -16.61
CA THR A 173 10.05 -0.98 -16.11
C THR A 173 10.55 -1.42 -14.72
N LEU A 174 11.79 -1.07 -14.39
CA LEU A 174 12.40 -1.18 -13.06
C LEU A 174 12.16 0.09 -12.22
N LEU A 175 11.63 1.16 -12.80
CA LEU A 175 11.26 2.37 -12.06
C LEU A 175 10.17 2.05 -11.02
N PRO A 176 10.07 2.87 -9.95
CA PRO A 176 8.99 2.72 -8.99
C PRO A 176 7.64 2.78 -9.71
N GLN A 177 6.79 1.79 -9.45
CA GLN A 177 5.44 1.75 -10.01
C GLN A 177 4.52 2.60 -9.15
N TYR A 178 4.33 3.87 -9.53
CA TYR A 178 3.52 4.82 -8.76
C TYR A 178 2.03 4.56 -8.94
N LEU A 179 1.33 4.33 -7.83
CA LEU A 179 -0.06 3.83 -7.83
C LEU A 179 -1.07 4.84 -7.31
N ALA A 180 -0.63 5.77 -6.46
CA ALA A 180 -1.42 6.91 -6.00
C ALA A 180 -0.54 7.93 -5.27
N MET A 181 -1.01 9.17 -5.21
CA MET A 181 -0.42 10.22 -4.38
C MET A 181 -1.49 10.94 -3.58
N TYR A 182 -1.25 11.08 -2.28
CA TYR A 182 -2.19 11.66 -1.32
C TYR A 182 -1.55 12.78 -0.50
N ARG A 183 -2.37 13.72 -0.05
CA ARG A 183 -2.07 14.59 1.09
C ARG A 183 -3.14 14.41 2.15
N LEU A 184 -2.70 14.06 3.35
CA LEU A 184 -3.55 13.94 4.53
C LEU A 184 -3.30 15.13 5.44
N THR A 185 -4.37 15.72 5.97
CA THR A 185 -4.28 16.71 7.05
C THR A 185 -4.96 16.13 8.27
N VAL A 186 -4.19 15.84 9.32
CA VAL A 186 -4.70 15.29 10.59
C VAL A 186 -4.22 16.18 11.70
N GLU A 187 -5.15 16.66 12.54
CA GLU A 187 -4.83 17.52 13.70
C GLU A 187 -3.98 18.77 13.35
N GLY A 188 -4.17 19.29 12.14
CA GLY A 188 -3.45 20.47 11.63
C GLY A 188 -2.11 20.16 10.95
N ALA A 189 -1.57 18.95 11.09
CA ALA A 189 -0.35 18.53 10.40
C ALA A 189 -0.67 18.00 8.99
N GLU A 190 0.08 18.46 7.99
CA GLU A 190 -0.01 17.93 6.62
C GLU A 190 1.06 16.86 6.38
N THR A 191 0.68 15.75 5.76
CA THR A 191 1.58 14.68 5.36
C THR A 191 1.29 14.26 3.94
N TYR A 192 2.33 14.20 3.11
CA TYR A 192 2.25 13.76 1.72
C TYR A 192 2.69 12.31 1.64
N LEU A 193 1.97 11.51 0.86
CA LEU A 193 2.19 10.07 0.74
C LEU A 193 2.15 9.68 -0.73
N VAL A 194 3.06 8.81 -1.14
CA VAL A 194 2.99 8.09 -2.41
C VAL A 194 2.90 6.61 -2.14
N VAL A 195 2.01 5.93 -2.87
CA VAL A 195 1.90 4.46 -2.83
C VAL A 195 2.58 3.90 -4.06
N ILE A 196 3.48 2.94 -3.85
CA ILE A 196 4.21 2.23 -4.89
C ILE A 196 4.09 0.72 -4.71
N ARG A 197 4.26 -0.05 -5.79
CA ARG A 197 4.41 -1.50 -5.68
C ARG A 197 5.68 -1.84 -4.90
N ASN A 198 5.60 -2.82 -4.00
CA ASN A 198 6.79 -3.38 -3.36
C ASN A 198 7.63 -4.12 -4.40
N ILE A 199 8.92 -3.84 -4.44
CA ILE A 199 9.87 -4.49 -5.35
C ILE A 199 10.20 -5.91 -4.91
N PHE A 200 10.05 -6.21 -3.61
CA PHE A 200 10.30 -7.54 -3.07
C PHE A 200 9.02 -8.38 -3.09
N SER A 201 9.21 -9.69 -3.23
CA SER A 201 8.12 -10.65 -3.21
C SER A 201 7.35 -10.59 -1.88
N SER A 202 6.03 -10.75 -1.96
CA SER A 202 5.17 -10.96 -0.78
C SER A 202 5.35 -12.35 -0.16
N HIS A 203 5.88 -13.31 -0.93
CA HIS A 203 5.95 -14.73 -0.54
C HIS A 203 7.36 -15.23 -0.27
N LEU A 204 8.39 -14.58 -0.83
CA LEU A 204 9.78 -15.00 -0.67
C LEU A 204 10.51 -14.04 0.27
N ASN A 205 11.16 -14.60 1.29
CA ASN A 205 11.98 -13.82 2.21
C ASN A 205 13.25 -13.31 1.51
N VAL A 206 13.59 -12.04 1.72
CA VAL A 206 14.85 -11.49 1.24
C VAL A 206 15.90 -11.73 2.31
N HIS A 207 16.96 -12.47 2.01
CA HIS A 207 18.03 -12.76 2.97
C HIS A 207 19.21 -11.81 2.82
N VAL A 208 19.41 -11.25 1.62
CA VAL A 208 20.47 -10.25 1.37
C VAL A 208 19.89 -9.08 0.57
N LYS A 209 20.25 -7.86 0.95
CA LYS A 209 19.75 -6.64 0.32
C LYS A 209 20.90 -5.68 0.03
N TYR A 210 20.94 -5.16 -1.19
CA TYR A 210 21.90 -4.15 -1.63
C TYR A 210 21.19 -2.89 -2.15
N ASP A 211 21.76 -1.73 -1.84
CA ASP A 211 21.51 -0.44 -2.48
C ASP A 211 22.72 -0.10 -3.36
N LEU A 212 22.58 -0.12 -4.69
CA LEU A 212 23.69 0.02 -5.63
C LEU A 212 23.56 1.30 -6.46
N LYS A 213 24.63 2.09 -6.56
CA LYS A 213 24.69 3.36 -7.33
C LYS A 213 25.77 3.37 -8.39
N GLY A 214 26.76 2.48 -8.31
CA GLY A 214 27.95 2.47 -9.14
C GLY A 214 29.04 3.46 -8.71
N SER A 215 28.81 4.26 -7.67
CA SER A 215 29.85 5.09 -7.04
C SER A 215 30.59 4.30 -5.95
N THR A 216 31.73 4.83 -5.46
CA THR A 216 32.59 4.14 -4.48
C THR A 216 32.73 4.88 -3.14
N VAL A 217 32.46 6.19 -3.10
CA VAL A 217 32.57 7.03 -1.91
C VAL A 217 31.33 6.90 -1.03
N ASP A 218 31.50 6.60 0.27
CA ASP A 218 30.42 6.35 1.24
C ASP A 218 29.46 5.19 0.85
N ARG A 219 29.94 4.26 0.04
CA ARG A 219 29.18 3.10 -0.46
C ARG A 219 29.49 1.80 0.28
N GLU A 220 29.60 1.90 1.59
CA GLU A 220 29.64 0.77 2.53
C GLU A 220 28.53 0.93 3.60
N ALA A 221 27.98 -0.19 4.07
CA ALA A 221 27.04 -0.23 5.18
C ALA A 221 27.72 0.18 6.49
N SER A 222 27.03 0.99 7.30
CA SER A 222 27.51 1.37 8.63
C SER A 222 27.46 0.17 9.58
N GLU A 223 28.24 0.21 10.66
CA GLU A 223 28.21 -0.83 11.70
C GLU A 223 26.79 -1.05 12.24
N LYS A 224 26.09 0.03 12.57
CA LYS A 224 24.68 -0.03 13.00
C LYS A 224 23.74 -0.69 11.98
N GLU A 225 23.97 -0.49 10.68
CA GLU A 225 23.15 -1.14 9.66
C GLU A 225 23.44 -2.64 9.58
N ARG A 226 24.70 -3.04 9.78
CA ARG A 226 25.13 -4.45 9.80
C ARG A 226 24.63 -5.24 11.01
N GLU A 227 24.29 -4.57 12.10
CA GLU A 227 23.69 -5.19 13.29
C GLU A 227 22.23 -5.63 13.09
N LYS A 228 21.58 -5.18 12.02
CA LYS A 228 20.21 -5.59 11.71
C LYS A 228 20.15 -7.02 11.19
N ASP A 229 19.02 -7.67 11.41
CA ASP A 229 18.74 -9.03 10.93
C ASP A 229 18.91 -9.15 9.40
N ILE A 230 18.43 -8.15 8.66
CA ILE A 230 18.58 -8.05 7.20
C ILE A 230 19.20 -6.69 6.85
N PRO A 231 20.54 -6.58 6.82
CA PRO A 231 21.22 -5.31 6.55
C PRO A 231 21.03 -4.85 5.10
N THR A 232 21.04 -3.54 4.90
CA THR A 232 21.11 -2.90 3.58
C THR A 232 22.56 -2.62 3.24
N LEU A 233 23.17 -3.55 2.50
CA LEU A 233 24.54 -3.45 2.01
C LEU A 233 24.62 -2.48 0.82
N LYS A 234 25.83 -2.07 0.46
CA LYS A 234 26.08 -1.11 -0.64
C LYS A 234 27.14 -1.64 -1.62
N ASP A 235 27.57 -0.80 -2.57
CA ASP A 235 28.46 -1.18 -3.67
C ASP A 235 29.79 -1.79 -3.21
N ASN A 236 30.46 -1.20 -2.21
CA ASN A 236 31.73 -1.71 -1.71
C ASN A 236 31.55 -3.03 -0.96
N ASP A 237 30.39 -3.25 -0.34
CA ASP A 237 30.06 -4.51 0.33
C ASP A 237 29.88 -5.63 -0.69
N LEU A 238 29.12 -5.36 -1.76
CA LEU A 238 28.91 -6.31 -2.86
C LEU A 238 30.25 -6.80 -3.44
N VAL A 239 31.21 -5.88 -3.62
CA VAL A 239 32.54 -6.20 -4.13
C VAL A 239 33.37 -7.00 -3.11
N LYS A 240 33.35 -6.61 -1.83
CA LYS A 240 34.09 -7.31 -0.76
C LYS A 240 33.57 -8.73 -0.55
N ASP A 241 32.26 -8.91 -0.57
CA ASP A 241 31.60 -10.21 -0.41
C ASP A 241 31.84 -11.13 -1.62
N GLY A 242 32.29 -10.57 -2.75
CA GLY A 242 32.46 -11.30 -4.00
C GLY A 242 31.14 -11.80 -4.59
N THR A 243 30.01 -11.18 -4.20
CA THR A 243 28.66 -11.59 -4.58
C THR A 243 28.46 -11.50 -6.08
N LYS A 244 27.98 -12.58 -6.69
CA LYS A 244 27.65 -12.66 -8.12
C LYS A 244 26.19 -13.04 -8.31
N VAL A 245 25.53 -12.34 -9.22
CA VAL A 245 24.12 -12.59 -9.58
C VAL A 245 24.07 -13.35 -10.91
N HIS A 246 23.72 -14.62 -10.84
CA HIS A 246 23.64 -15.52 -12.00
C HIS A 246 22.18 -15.70 -12.43
N ILE A 247 21.76 -15.01 -13.49
CA ILE A 247 20.36 -15.03 -13.99
C ILE A 247 20.22 -15.64 -15.39
N GLY A 248 21.30 -16.14 -15.98
CA GLY A 248 21.32 -16.64 -17.36
C GLY A 248 21.42 -15.51 -18.41
N ALA A 249 21.79 -15.87 -19.64
CA ALA A 249 22.05 -14.91 -20.71
C ALA A 249 20.80 -14.12 -21.11
N ASP A 250 19.70 -14.81 -21.41
CA ASP A 250 18.47 -14.17 -21.89
C ASP A 250 17.84 -13.24 -20.85
N ALA A 251 17.84 -13.62 -19.56
CA ALA A 251 17.30 -12.76 -18.52
C ALA A 251 18.21 -11.54 -18.26
N LYS A 252 19.53 -11.72 -18.36
CA LYS A 252 20.48 -10.62 -18.27
C LYS A 252 20.30 -9.62 -19.40
N GLU A 253 20.13 -10.09 -20.64
CA GLU A 253 19.84 -9.22 -21.80
C GLU A 253 18.58 -8.40 -21.57
N ARG A 254 17.46 -9.07 -21.23
CA ARG A 254 16.19 -8.37 -20.92
C ARG A 254 16.31 -7.38 -19.76
N PHE A 255 17.03 -7.74 -18.70
CA PHE A 255 17.25 -6.86 -17.56
C PHE A 255 18.04 -5.61 -17.96
N LEU A 256 19.11 -5.77 -18.74
CA LEU A 256 19.92 -4.65 -19.21
C LEU A 256 19.14 -3.75 -20.18
N GLU A 257 18.31 -4.31 -21.05
CA GLU A 257 17.42 -3.53 -21.93
C GLU A 257 16.43 -2.66 -21.14
N LEU A 258 15.83 -3.21 -20.07
CA LEU A 258 14.96 -2.45 -19.17
C LEU A 258 15.75 -1.36 -18.45
N LEU A 259 16.87 -1.72 -17.84
CA LEU A 259 17.72 -0.80 -17.08
C LEU A 259 18.22 0.35 -17.94
N THR A 260 18.68 0.08 -19.17
CA THR A 260 19.13 1.12 -20.11
C THR A 260 18.00 2.08 -20.48
N ALA A 261 16.80 1.57 -20.76
CA ALA A 261 15.65 2.41 -21.08
C ALA A 261 15.25 3.30 -19.89
N ASP A 262 15.19 2.72 -18.69
CA ASP A 262 14.83 3.43 -17.46
C ASP A 262 15.85 4.52 -17.11
N VAL A 263 17.15 4.21 -17.21
CA VAL A 263 18.23 5.18 -16.96
C VAL A 263 18.22 6.32 -17.98
N ASN A 264 17.95 6.03 -19.26
CA ASN A 264 17.80 7.06 -20.28
C ASN A 264 16.62 7.99 -19.99
N PHE A 265 15.48 7.44 -19.56
CA PHE A 265 14.34 8.24 -19.12
C PHE A 265 14.69 9.12 -17.91
N LEU A 266 15.34 8.57 -16.88
CA LEU A 266 15.76 9.35 -15.71
C LEU A 266 16.75 10.47 -16.09
N ALA A 267 17.67 10.21 -17.01
CA ALA A 267 18.63 11.20 -17.50
C ALA A 267 17.92 12.35 -18.23
N GLN A 268 16.92 12.06 -19.08
CA GLN A 268 16.11 13.09 -19.74
C GLN A 268 15.34 13.96 -18.74
N MET A 269 14.92 13.36 -17.62
CA MET A 269 14.25 14.06 -16.52
C MET A 269 15.20 14.79 -15.57
N ASN A 270 16.52 14.76 -15.83
CA ASN A 270 17.55 15.29 -14.94
C ASN A 270 17.45 14.75 -13.50
N VAL A 271 16.95 13.51 -13.36
CA VAL A 271 16.88 12.82 -12.08
C VAL A 271 18.20 12.09 -11.86
N MET A 272 18.78 12.27 -10.69
CA MET A 272 20.04 11.68 -10.28
C MET A 272 19.90 11.12 -8.85
N ASP A 273 20.97 10.53 -8.33
CA ASP A 273 21.01 9.96 -6.98
C ASP A 273 20.03 8.79 -6.72
N TYR A 274 19.49 8.18 -7.76
CA TYR A 274 18.77 6.93 -7.68
C TYR A 274 19.72 5.75 -7.41
N SER A 275 19.19 4.71 -6.79
CA SER A 275 19.88 3.45 -6.55
C SER A 275 19.11 2.31 -7.17
N LEU A 276 19.81 1.29 -7.67
CA LEU A 276 19.23 -0.02 -7.96
C LEU A 276 19.15 -0.81 -6.66
N CYS A 277 17.94 -1.12 -6.22
CA CYS A 277 17.74 -1.98 -5.06
C CYS A 277 17.70 -3.45 -5.48
N LEU A 278 18.58 -4.27 -4.90
CA LEU A 278 18.71 -5.69 -5.18
C LEU A 278 18.38 -6.49 -3.92
N GLY A 279 17.43 -7.41 -4.02
CA GLY A 279 17.12 -8.38 -2.97
C GLY A 279 17.41 -9.78 -3.47
N ILE A 280 18.08 -10.59 -2.65
CA ILE A 280 18.41 -11.98 -2.95
C ILE A 280 17.64 -12.86 -1.97
N HIS A 281 16.83 -13.75 -2.52
CA HIS A 281 16.23 -14.87 -1.80
C HIS A 281 17.13 -16.11 -1.99
N ASP A 282 17.34 -16.83 -0.91
CA ASP A 282 18.13 -18.05 -0.84
C ASP A 282 17.16 -19.18 -0.55
N VAL A 283 16.98 -20.06 -1.53
CA VAL A 283 15.96 -21.11 -1.48
C VAL A 283 16.31 -22.15 -0.42
N GLU A 284 17.57 -22.55 -0.33
CA GLU A 284 18.02 -23.58 0.61
C GLU A 284 17.90 -23.08 2.06
N ARG A 285 18.29 -21.83 2.30
CA ARG A 285 18.12 -21.20 3.62
C ARG A 285 16.65 -21.09 4.00
N ALA A 286 15.79 -20.67 3.07
CA ALA A 286 14.36 -20.56 3.36
C ALA A 286 13.70 -21.91 3.67
N GLU A 287 14.11 -22.98 3.00
CA GLU A 287 13.64 -24.34 3.29
C GLU A 287 14.06 -24.79 4.70
N GLN A 288 15.29 -24.51 5.10
CA GLN A 288 15.78 -24.81 6.44
C GLN A 288 15.01 -24.02 7.51
N GLU A 289 14.83 -22.71 7.32
CA GLU A 289 14.05 -21.85 8.22
C GLU A 289 12.59 -22.31 8.35
N ALA A 290 12.00 -22.82 7.26
CA ALA A 290 10.65 -23.38 7.28
C ALA A 290 10.56 -24.66 8.12
N LEU A 291 11.50 -25.59 7.93
CA LEU A 291 11.57 -26.84 8.71
C LEU A 291 11.82 -26.57 10.20
N GLU A 292 12.65 -25.59 10.52
CA GLU A 292 12.90 -25.19 11.90
C GLU A 292 11.67 -24.59 12.56
N ARG A 293 10.90 -23.77 11.84
CA ARG A 293 9.63 -23.23 12.33
C ARG A 293 8.60 -24.32 12.59
N GLU A 294 8.44 -25.26 11.67
CA GLU A 294 7.52 -26.40 11.84
C GLU A 294 7.90 -27.24 13.07
N ARG A 295 9.20 -27.49 13.29
CA ARG A 295 9.68 -28.19 14.49
C ARG A 295 9.40 -27.40 15.77
N ALA A 296 9.61 -26.09 15.75
CA ALA A 296 9.35 -25.24 16.91
C ALA A 296 7.85 -25.20 17.26
N GLU A 297 6.98 -25.12 16.26
CA GLU A 297 5.53 -25.16 16.43
C GLU A 297 5.07 -26.51 17.00
N ALA A 298 5.58 -27.64 16.47
CA ALA A 298 5.27 -28.96 16.99
C ALA A 298 5.68 -29.14 18.47
N LEU A 299 6.86 -28.63 18.85
CA LEU A 299 7.33 -28.67 20.24
C LEU A 299 6.45 -27.81 21.17
N MET A 300 5.94 -26.66 20.70
CA MET A 300 5.03 -25.83 21.50
C MET A 300 3.68 -26.52 21.70
N GLU A 301 3.15 -27.22 20.69
CA GLU A 301 1.90 -27.99 20.81
C GLU A 301 2.04 -29.19 21.77
N GLU A 302 3.19 -29.86 21.80
CA GLU A 302 3.46 -30.94 22.76
C GLU A 302 3.54 -30.43 24.21
N VAL A 303 4.13 -29.25 24.43
CA VAL A 303 4.23 -28.62 25.76
C VAL A 303 2.86 -28.14 26.27
N ASP A 304 2.02 -27.60 25.40
CA ASP A 304 0.65 -27.16 25.76
C ASP A 304 -0.25 -28.36 26.10
N ASN A 305 -0.11 -29.48 25.36
CA ASN A 305 -0.83 -30.72 25.66
C ASN A 305 -0.30 -31.49 26.89
N GLY A 306 0.95 -31.25 27.30
CA GLY A 306 1.57 -31.90 28.45
C GLY A 306 1.24 -31.30 29.82
N THR A 307 0.68 -30.09 29.88
CA THR A 307 0.42 -29.37 31.15
C THR A 307 -1.03 -29.50 31.67
N GLY A 308 -1.92 -30.20 30.96
CA GLY A 308 -3.32 -30.44 31.36
C GLY A 308 -3.57 -31.66 32.26
N GLY A 309 -2.53 -32.33 32.78
CA GLY A 309 -2.65 -33.68 33.35
C GLY A 309 -1.94 -33.92 34.68
N SER A 310 -1.90 -32.97 35.62
CA SER A 310 -1.34 -33.22 36.95
C SER A 310 -2.03 -32.43 38.08
N ASP A 311 -3.36 -32.50 38.18
CA ASP A 311 -4.10 -32.17 39.41
C ASP A 311 -5.26 -33.16 39.58
N ALA A 312 -4.90 -34.38 39.97
CA ALA A 312 -5.81 -35.32 40.62
C ALA A 312 -4.98 -36.32 41.41
N LEU A 313 -4.72 -36.00 42.68
CA LEU A 313 -4.70 -36.91 43.83
C LEU A 313 -4.57 -36.11 45.13
#